data_AF-A0A9D6MCU6-F1
#
_entry.id   AF-A0A9D6MCU6-F1
#
_cell.length_a   1.000
_cell.length_b   1.000
_cell.length_c   1.000
_cell.angle_alpha   90.00
_cell.angle_beta   90.00
_cell.angle_gamma   90.00
#
_symmetry.space_group_name_H-M   'P 1'
#
loop_
_entity.id
_entity.type
_entity.pdbx_description
1 polymer ?
#
loop_
_entity_poly.entity_id
_entity_poly.type
_entity_poly.pdbx_seq_one_letter_code
_entity_poly.pdbx_strand_id
1 'polypeptide(L)'
;MRLHPQLAYDMLAPIAHLRSALDIPYCHHEKWDGTGYPRGLKGEEIPLAARIFAVVDVWDALRSDRPYRAAWPEDEAREYICQQGSRHFDPKVMEAFLKVASDG
;
A
#
# COMPACT_ATOMS: atom_id res chain seq x y z
N MET A 1 -3.26 12.80 -5.48
CA MET A 1 -3.11 13.08 -6.93
C MET A 1 -2.77 11.77 -7.64
N ARG A 2 -3.43 11.41 -8.76
CA ARG A 2 -3.18 10.11 -9.43
C ARG A 2 -1.86 10.03 -10.22
N LEU A 3 -1.25 11.16 -10.52
CA LEU A 3 -0.04 11.23 -11.36
C LEU A 3 1.26 10.97 -10.60
N HIS A 4 1.28 11.13 -9.27
CA HIS A 4 2.55 11.08 -8.53
C HIS A 4 3.28 9.72 -8.57
N PRO A 5 2.62 8.54 -8.73
CA PRO A 5 3.37 7.29 -8.90
C PRO A 5 4.19 7.29 -10.19
N GLN A 6 3.62 7.82 -11.28
CA GLN A 6 4.33 7.95 -12.55
C GLN A 6 5.45 8.99 -12.46
N LEU A 7 5.17 10.16 -11.89
CA LEU A 7 6.19 11.20 -11.70
C LEU A 7 7.35 10.71 -10.83
N ALA A 8 7.06 9.99 -9.74
CA ALA A 8 8.09 9.41 -8.88
C ALA A 8 8.93 8.38 -9.64
N TYR A 9 8.29 7.51 -10.43
CA TYR A 9 9.01 6.57 -11.29
C TYR A 9 9.93 7.30 -12.28
N ASP A 10 9.42 8.30 -12.99
CA ASP A 10 10.18 9.06 -13.99
C ASP A 10 11.38 9.79 -13.38
N MET A 11 11.22 10.33 -12.16
CA MET A 11 12.29 11.00 -11.43
C MET A 11 13.37 10.04 -10.91
N LEU A 12 12.97 8.85 -10.45
CA LEU A 12 13.87 7.91 -9.77
C LEU A 12 14.54 6.90 -10.72
N ALA A 13 13.87 6.53 -11.82
CA ALA A 13 14.36 5.52 -12.77
C ALA A 13 15.76 5.81 -13.36
N PRO A 14 16.16 7.06 -13.63
CA PRO A 14 17.52 7.37 -14.09
C PRO A 14 18.62 7.09 -13.06
N ILE A 15 18.28 7.00 -11.77
CA ILE A 15 19.25 6.84 -10.68
C ILE A 15 19.53 5.34 -10.48
N ALA A 16 20.68 4.88 -10.98
CA ALA A 16 21.01 3.45 -11.05
C ALA A 16 20.85 2.69 -9.71
N HIS A 17 21.28 3.30 -8.59
CA HIS A 17 21.22 2.66 -7.27
C HIS A 17 19.80 2.60 -6.67
N LEU A 18 18.81 3.28 -7.27
CA LEU A 18 17.41 3.25 -6.81
C LEU A 18 16.54 2.29 -7.60
N ARG A 19 17.06 1.64 -8.65
CA ARG A 19 16.29 0.77 -9.53
C ARG A 19 15.53 -0.33 -8.80
N SER A 20 16.14 -0.93 -7.77
CA SER A 20 15.51 -1.99 -6.96
C SER A 20 14.35 -1.51 -6.10
N ALA A 21 14.22 -0.19 -5.88
CA ALA A 21 13.16 0.39 -5.05
C ALA A 21 11.98 0.92 -5.88
N LEU A 22 12.06 0.97 -7.21
CA LEU A 22 11.08 1.63 -8.08
C LEU A 22 9.67 1.03 -8.03
N ASP A 23 9.57 -0.26 -7.71
CA ASP A 23 8.30 -0.97 -7.62
C ASP A 23 7.34 -0.31 -6.64
N ILE A 24 7.84 0.16 -5.49
CA ILE A 24 7.01 0.79 -4.45
C ILE A 24 6.42 2.13 -4.92
N PRO A 25 7.21 3.18 -5.24
CA PRO A 25 6.65 4.46 -5.64
C PRO A 25 5.79 4.34 -6.89
N TYR A 26 6.08 3.39 -7.79
CA TYR A 26 5.30 3.22 -9.01
C TYR A 26 3.98 2.46 -8.82
N CYS A 27 3.93 1.50 -7.89
CA CYS A 27 2.80 0.57 -7.79
C CYS A 27 2.07 0.56 -6.42
N HIS A 28 2.46 1.37 -5.43
CA HIS A 28 1.83 1.37 -4.10
C HIS A 28 0.35 1.80 -4.08
N HIS A 29 -0.18 2.33 -5.18
CA HIS A 29 -1.61 2.64 -5.36
C HIS A 29 -2.35 1.67 -6.28
N GLU A 30 -1.68 0.61 -6.72
CA GLU A 30 -2.36 -0.53 -7.33
C GLU A 30 -3.19 -1.24 -6.25
N LYS A 31 -4.32 -1.81 -6.67
CA LYS A 31 -5.24 -2.53 -5.80
C LYS A 31 -5.33 -3.97 -6.26
N TRP A 32 -5.41 -4.89 -5.31
CA TRP A 32 -5.45 -6.32 -5.60
C TRP A 32 -6.53 -6.72 -6.61
N ASP A 33 -7.68 -6.04 -6.62
CA ASP A 33 -8.78 -6.27 -7.56
C ASP A 33 -8.57 -5.71 -8.99
N GLY A 34 -7.52 -4.91 -9.23
CA GLY A 34 -7.25 -4.24 -10.50
C GLY A 34 -7.87 -2.85 -10.65
N THR A 35 -8.57 -2.33 -9.63
CA THR A 35 -9.20 -0.99 -9.67
C THR A 35 -8.23 0.14 -9.29
N GLY A 36 -6.96 -0.19 -9.07
CA GLY A 36 -5.90 0.73 -8.71
C GLY A 36 -5.34 1.53 -9.88
N TYR A 37 -4.21 2.17 -9.64
CA TYR A 37 -3.51 3.01 -10.62
C TYR A 37 -2.01 3.05 -10.28
N PRO A 38 -1.13 3.43 -11.23
CA PRO A 38 -1.39 4.00 -12.55
C PRO A 38 -1.68 3.00 -13.68
N ARG A 39 -1.35 1.72 -13.50
CA ARG A 39 -1.36 0.69 -14.55
C ARG A 39 -2.58 -0.23 -14.49
N GLY A 40 -3.29 -0.28 -13.36
CA GLY A 40 -4.46 -1.16 -13.20
C GLY A 40 -4.07 -2.63 -13.09
N LEU A 41 -2.94 -2.90 -12.43
CA LEU A 41 -2.43 -4.26 -12.22
C LEU A 41 -3.32 -5.01 -11.25
N LYS A 42 -3.49 -6.32 -11.48
CA LYS A 42 -4.34 -7.16 -10.65
C LYS A 42 -3.55 -8.30 -10.02
N GLY A 43 -3.88 -8.60 -8.76
CA GLY A 43 -3.30 -9.75 -8.06
C GLY A 43 -1.77 -9.72 -8.04
N GLU A 44 -1.17 -10.81 -8.49
CA GLU A 44 0.28 -11.00 -8.47
C GLU A 44 1.02 -10.23 -9.58
N GLU A 45 0.32 -9.56 -10.50
CA GLU A 45 0.94 -8.60 -11.42
C GLU A 45 1.53 -7.40 -10.66
N ILE A 46 1.01 -7.12 -9.46
CA ILE A 46 1.55 -6.11 -8.56
C ILE A 46 2.84 -6.65 -7.90
N PRO A 47 3.97 -5.94 -7.98
CA PRO A 47 5.20 -6.35 -7.30
C PRO A 47 4.97 -6.57 -5.80
N LEU A 48 5.58 -7.62 -5.24
CA LEU A 48 5.39 -7.98 -3.83
C LEU A 48 5.73 -6.82 -2.88
N ALA A 49 6.81 -6.07 -3.17
CA ALA A 49 7.21 -4.92 -2.37
C ALA A 49 6.10 -3.85 -2.29
N ALA A 50 5.41 -3.59 -3.41
CA ALA A 50 4.29 -2.64 -3.46
C ALA A 50 3.05 -3.18 -2.74
N ARG A 51 2.76 -4.49 -2.82
CA ARG A 51 1.67 -5.13 -2.06
C ARG A 51 1.86 -5.02 -0.55
N ILE A 52 3.09 -5.25 -0.08
CA ILE A 52 3.48 -5.06 1.33
C ILE A 52 3.31 -3.59 1.71
N PHE A 53 3.89 -2.69 0.92
CA PHE A 53 3.85 -1.26 1.21
C PHE A 53 2.42 -0.71 1.25
N ALA A 54 1.51 -1.15 0.37
CA ALA A 54 0.13 -0.66 0.32
C ALA A 54 -0.62 -0.89 1.65
N VAL A 55 -0.39 -2.02 2.33
CA VAL A 55 -0.99 -2.29 3.64
C VAL A 55 -0.41 -1.36 4.70
N VAL A 56 0.91 -1.16 4.69
CA VAL A 56 1.63 -0.30 5.65
C VAL A 56 1.22 1.18 5.47
N ASP A 57 1.13 1.66 4.23
CA ASP A 57 0.75 3.04 3.90
C ASP A 57 -0.67 3.36 4.40
N VAL A 58 -1.62 2.43 4.20
CA VAL A 58 -2.99 2.59 4.70
C VAL A 58 -3.04 2.50 6.23
N TRP A 59 -2.30 1.58 6.84
CA TRP A 59 -2.22 1.47 8.29
C TRP A 59 -1.72 2.75 8.94
N ASP A 60 -0.57 3.26 8.50
CA ASP A 60 0.00 4.51 9.00
C ASP A 60 -0.96 5.68 8.77
N ALA A 61 -1.57 5.74 7.59
CA ALA A 61 -2.56 6.76 7.29
C ALA A 61 -3.78 6.73 8.21
N LEU A 62 -4.19 5.56 8.72
CA LEU A 62 -5.29 5.40 9.67
C LEU A 62 -4.87 5.72 11.11
N ARG A 63 -3.68 5.27 11.53
CA ARG A 63 -3.18 5.36 12.90
C ARG A 63 -2.46 6.66 13.25
N SER A 64 -2.20 7.52 12.27
CA SER A 64 -1.58 8.82 12.48
C SER A 64 -2.61 9.95 12.53
N ASP A 65 -2.40 10.90 13.44
CA ASP A 65 -3.17 12.15 13.49
C ASP A 65 -2.96 12.96 12.21
N ARG A 66 -4.04 13.54 11.68
CA ARG A 66 -4.02 14.43 10.53
C ARG A 66 -4.76 15.72 10.88
N PRO A 67 -4.44 16.86 10.22
CA PRO A 67 -5.06 18.15 10.53
C PRO A 67 -6.59 18.16 10.55
N TYR A 68 -7.24 17.23 9.83
CA TYR A 68 -8.69 17.11 9.69
C TYR A 68 -9.30 15.85 10.33
N ARG A 69 -8.49 14.97 10.95
CA ARG A 69 -8.97 13.71 11.53
C ARG A 69 -7.97 13.18 12.55
N ALA A 70 -8.46 12.81 13.73
CA ALA A 70 -7.66 12.07 14.70
C ALA A 70 -7.26 10.68 14.17
N ALA A 71 -6.19 10.14 14.74
CA ALA A 71 -5.81 8.74 14.59
C ALA A 71 -6.98 7.82 14.97
N TRP A 72 -7.20 6.78 14.16
CA TRP A 72 -8.17 5.74 14.49
C TRP A 72 -7.64 4.87 15.62
N PRO A 73 -8.50 4.33 16.50
CA PRO A 73 -8.15 3.23 17.38
C PRO A 73 -7.61 2.04 16.59
N GLU A 74 -6.77 1.24 17.24
CA GLU A 74 -6.11 0.12 16.56
C GLU A 74 -7.11 -0.91 16.05
N ASP A 75 -8.07 -1.31 16.89
CA ASP A 75 -9.09 -2.29 16.53
C ASP A 75 -9.90 -1.85 15.30
N GLU A 76 -10.26 -0.57 15.20
CA GLU A 76 -10.96 0.00 14.05
C GLU A 76 -10.09 -0.05 12.78
N ALA A 77 -8.80 0.26 12.88
CA ALA A 77 -7.88 0.18 11.76
C ALA A 77 -7.67 -1.27 11.28
N ARG A 78 -7.59 -2.23 12.21
CA ARG A 78 -7.46 -3.67 11.91
C ARG A 78 -8.72 -4.18 11.22
N GLU A 79 -9.89 -3.85 11.76
CA GLU A 79 -11.17 -4.21 11.17
C GLU A 79 -11.29 -3.65 9.75
N TYR A 80 -10.96 -2.38 9.55
CA TYR A 80 -10.99 -1.75 8.23
C TYR A 80 -10.06 -2.46 7.24
N ILE A 81 -8.81 -2.75 7.61
CA ILE A 81 -7.88 -3.47 6.75
C ILE A 81 -8.44 -4.84 6.37
N CYS A 82 -8.98 -5.58 7.34
CA CYS A 82 -9.58 -6.89 7.11
C CYS A 82 -10.77 -6.80 6.13
N GLN A 83 -11.65 -5.80 6.28
CA GLN A 83 -12.79 -5.56 5.39
C GLN A 83 -12.38 -5.21 3.95
N GLN A 84 -11.18 -4.65 3.75
CA GLN A 84 -10.64 -4.35 2.41
C GLN A 84 -9.86 -5.53 1.78
N GLY A 85 -9.76 -6.67 2.48
CA GLY A 85 -9.08 -7.87 2.00
C GLY A 85 -9.64 -8.38 0.67
N SER A 86 -8.76 -8.92 -0.19
CA SER A 86 -9.08 -9.39 -1.54
C SER A 86 -9.62 -8.34 -2.51
N ARG A 87 -9.82 -7.09 -2.07
CA ARG A 87 -10.20 -5.95 -2.92
C ARG A 87 -9.05 -4.97 -3.06
N HIS A 88 -8.62 -4.38 -1.94
CA HIS A 88 -7.49 -3.46 -1.92
C HIS A 88 -6.18 -4.23 -1.76
N PHE A 89 -6.14 -5.19 -0.83
CA PHE A 89 -4.91 -5.84 -0.39
C PHE A 89 -4.80 -7.28 -0.84
N ASP A 90 -3.55 -7.71 -1.05
CA ASP A 90 -3.19 -9.13 -1.15
C ASP A 90 -3.57 -9.83 0.16
N PRO A 91 -4.44 -10.85 0.13
CA PRO A 91 -4.87 -11.56 1.34
C PRO A 91 -3.71 -12.14 2.16
N LYS A 92 -2.67 -12.67 1.51
CA LYS A 92 -1.53 -13.29 2.21
C LYS A 92 -0.70 -12.24 2.95
N VAL A 93 -0.49 -11.09 2.31
CA VAL A 93 0.25 -9.96 2.90
C VAL A 93 -0.55 -9.34 4.03
N MET A 94 -1.85 -9.11 3.84
CA MET A 94 -2.76 -8.59 4.85
C MET A 94 -2.78 -9.49 6.10
N GLU A 95 -2.94 -10.79 5.93
CA GLU A 95 -2.92 -11.75 7.04
C GLU A 95 -1.58 -11.76 7.77
N ALA A 96 -0.46 -11.72 7.05
CA ALA A 96 0.86 -11.65 7.65
C ALA A 96 1.06 -10.34 8.45
N PHE A 97 0.63 -9.20 7.89
CA PHE A 97 0.70 -7.91 8.56
C PHE A 97 -0.14 -7.89 9.84
N LEU A 98 -1.39 -8.34 9.78
CA LEU A 98 -2.29 -8.36 10.94
C LEU A 98 -1.78 -9.25 12.07
N LYS A 99 -1.09 -10.35 11.76
CA LYS A 99 -0.42 -11.19 12.78
C LYS A 99 0.64 -10.40 13.52
N VAL A 100 1.59 -9.80 12.79
CA VAL A 100 2.72 -9.05 13.39
C VAL A 100 2.25 -7.79 14.11
N ALA A 101 1.20 -7.13 13.62
CA ALA A 101 0.64 -5.95 14.26
C ALA A 101 -0.05 -6.25 15.61
N SER A 102 -0.34 -7.51 15.93
CA SER A 102 -0.94 -7.92 17.22
C SER A 102 0.09 -8.05 18.36
N ASP A 103 1.38 -8.10 18.02
CA ASP A 103 2.44 -8.51 18.94
C ASP A 103 3.16 -7.31 19.60
N GLY A 104 2.56 -6.11 19.56
CA GLY A 104 3.06 -4.86 20.16
C GLY A 104 2.13 -4.29 21.22
#